data_AF-A0A9W4T8G8-F1
#
_entry.id   AF-A0A9W4T8G8-F1
#
_cell.length_a   1.000
_cell.length_b   1.000
_cell.length_c   1.000
_cell.angle_alpha   90.00
_cell.angle_beta   90.00
_cell.angle_gamma   90.00
#
_symmetry.space_group_name_H-M   'P 1'
#
loop_
_entity.id
_entity.type
_entity.pdbx_description
1 polymer ?
#
loop_
_entity_poly.entity_id
_entity_poly.type
_entity_poly.pdbx_seq_one_letter_code
_entity_poly.pdbx_strand_id
1 'polypeptide(L)' 'MSKSRIDYIWSSTEIVSYFTNCEVLDVDPSLSDHSLVTFSVENFLDIRNKKRNIPSKKIYDYDKMT' A
#
# COMPACT_ATOMS: atom_id res chain seq x y z
N MET A 1 3.39 8.07 28.74
CA MET A 1 4.11 7.30 27.70
C MET A 1 4.81 8.28 26.78
N SER A 2 6.07 8.00 26.42
CA SER A 2 6.84 8.81 25.47
C SER A 2 6.33 8.58 24.06
N LYS A 3 6.09 9.64 23.28
CA LYS A 3 5.82 9.50 21.83
C LYS A 3 7.15 9.34 21.09
N SER A 4 7.23 8.34 20.24
CA SER A 4 8.41 8.07 19.41
C SER A 4 8.00 7.99 17.95
N ARG A 5 8.83 8.50 17.04
CA ARG A 5 8.64 8.33 15.60
C ARG A 5 9.58 7.22 15.13
N ILE A 6 9.05 6.03 14.90
CA ILE A 6 9.84 4.85 14.49
C ILE A 6 9.37 4.21 13.18
N ASP A 7 8.20 4.61 12.69
CA ASP A 7 7.64 4.16 11.42
C ASP A 7 7.90 5.18 10.31
N TYR A 8 8.37 4.69 9.16
CA TYR A 8 8.82 5.52 8.04
C TYR A 8 8.46 4.90 6.69
N ILE A 9 8.30 5.79 5.71
CA ILE A 9 8.22 5.43 4.29
C ILE A 9 9.44 6.07 3.62
N TRP A 10 10.29 5.23 3.03
CA TRP A 10 11.46 5.64 2.27
C TRP A 10 11.27 5.33 0.78
N SER A 11 11.86 6.15 -0.07
CA SER A 11 11.87 5.93 -1.51
C SER A 11 13.12 6.51 -2.14
N SER A 12 13.35 6.19 -3.41
CA SER A 12 14.43 6.82 -4.16
C SER A 12 14.10 8.29 -4.42
N THR A 13 15.14 9.12 -4.60
CA THR A 13 14.99 10.56 -4.79
C THR A 13 14.14 10.92 -6.00
N GLU A 14 14.16 10.07 -7.04
CA GLU A 14 13.33 10.23 -8.23
C GLU A 14 11.84 10.15 -7.89
N ILE A 15 11.45 9.19 -7.05
CA ILE A 15 10.05 8.97 -6.67
C ILE A 15 9.56 10.04 -5.70
N VAL A 16 10.43 10.50 -4.79
CA VAL A 16 10.11 11.57 -3.83
C VAL A 16 9.69 12.86 -4.54
N SER A 17 10.23 13.14 -5.74
CA SER A 17 9.84 14.32 -6.52
C SER A 17 8.36 14.33 -6.95
N TYR A 18 7.70 13.17 -6.95
CA TYR A 18 6.28 13.03 -7.28
C TYR A 18 5.38 12.99 -6.04
N PHE A 19 5.92 13.13 -4.84
CA PHE A 19 5.12 13.11 -3.61
C PHE A 19 4.24 14.34 -3.53
N THR A 20 2.94 14.14 -3.33
CA THR A 20 1.95 15.21 -3.22
C THR A 20 1.51 15.45 -1.77
N ASN A 21 1.55 14.42 -0.94
CA ASN A 21 1.22 14.51 0.48
C ASN A 21 1.97 13.45 1.30
N CYS A 22 2.24 13.74 2.57
CA CYS A 22 2.74 12.79 3.56
C CYS A 22 2.23 13.19 4.94
N GLU A 23 1.48 12.32 5.59
CA GLU A 23 0.83 12.62 6.87
C GLU A 23 0.86 11.42 7.82
N VAL A 24 0.64 11.71 9.10
CA VAL A 24 0.49 10.71 10.14
C VAL A 24 -0.96 10.75 10.61
N LEU A 25 -1.65 9.62 10.49
CA LEU A 25 -3.03 9.46 10.89
C LEU A 25 -3.09 8.72 12.21
N ASP A 26 -3.69 9.33 13.22
CA ASP A 26 -3.91 8.67 14.50
C ASP A 26 -4.93 7.53 14.34
N VAL A 27 -4.61 6.40 14.94
CA VAL A 27 -5.46 5.21 14.99
C VAL A 27 -6.07 5.11 16.38
N ASP A 28 -7.26 4.54 16.46
CA ASP A 28 -7.88 4.20 17.74
C ASP A 28 -6.89 3.34 18.57
N PRO A 29 -6.52 3.77 19.80
CA PRO A 29 -5.60 3.04 20.66
C PRO A 29 -6.05 1.63 21.04
N SER A 30 -7.34 1.31 20.90
CA SER A 30 -7.86 -0.04 21.09
C SER A 30 -7.50 -1.00 19.96
N LEU A 31 -7.15 -0.48 18.78
CA LEU A 31 -6.74 -1.25 17.61
C LEU A 31 -5.22 -1.35 17.48
N SER A 32 -4.51 -0.26 17.74
CA SER A 32 -3.05 -0.21 17.70
C SER A 32 -2.51 0.92 18.56
N ASP A 33 -1.35 0.71 19.17
CA ASP A 33 -0.56 1.71 19.88
C ASP A 33 0.29 2.60 18.93
N HIS A 34 0.27 2.32 17.63
CA HIS A 34 0.96 3.09 16.59
C HIS A 34 -0.03 3.90 15.74
N SER A 35 0.40 5.10 15.33
CA SER A 35 -0.26 5.89 14.28
C SER A 35 0.16 5.38 12.89
N LEU A 36 -0.70 5.55 11.89
CA LEU A 36 -0.40 5.20 10.50
C LEU A 36 0.40 6.30 9.83
N VAL A 37 1.38 5.91 9.00
CA VAL A 37 2.08 6.84 8.10
C VAL A 37 1.53 6.64 6.70
N THR A 38 0.98 7.69 6.09
CA THR A 38 0.43 7.65 4.74
C THR A 38 1.16 8.65 3.85
N PHE A 39 1.23 8.34 2.56
CA PHE A 39 1.77 9.25 1.55
C PHE A 39 0.95 9.13 0.27
N SER A 40 0.88 10.22 -0.47
CA SER A 40 0.25 10.29 -1.79
C SER A 40 1.31 10.68 -2.81
N VAL A 41 1.19 10.10 -3.99
CA VAL A 41 2.13 10.30 -5.09
C VAL A 41 1.33 10.59 -6.34
N GLU A 42 1.77 11.57 -7.12
CA GLU A 42 1.19 11.82 -8.44
C GLU A 42 1.34 10.55 -9.29
N ASN A 43 0.27 10.19 -10.00
CA ASN A 43 0.27 8.95 -10.77
C ASN A 43 1.14 9.08 -12.04
N PHE A 44 2.45 8.90 -11.88
CA PHE A 44 3.44 8.87 -12.96
C PHE A 44 3.55 7.48 -13.61
N LEU A 45 2.96 6.46 -12.99
CA LEU A 45 2.86 5.14 -13.59
C LEU A 45 1.65 5.18 -14.53
N ASP A 46 1.87 5.13 -15.84
CA ASP A 46 0.76 5.05 -16.81
C ASP A 46 0.11 3.65 -16.78
N ILE A 47 -0.50 3.28 -15.64
CA ILE A 47 -1.08 1.95 -15.37
C ILE A 47 -2.32 1.68 -16.24
N ARG A 48 -2.77 2.65 -17.05
CA ARG A 48 -3.90 2.51 -17.98
C ARG A 48 -3.77 1.30 -18.90
N ASN A 49 -2.55 0.87 -19.24
CA ASN A 49 -2.28 -0.24 -20.15
C ASN A 49 -1.74 -1.52 -19.49
N LYS A 50 -1.53 -1.56 -18.17
CA LYS A 50 -1.18 -2.82 -17.50
C LYS A 50 -2.45 -3.56 -17.14
N LYS A 51 -2.99 -4.31 -18.11
CA LYS A 51 -3.88 -5.45 -17.82
C LYS A 51 -3.14 -6.27 -16.77
N ARG A 52 -3.60 -6.20 -15.52
CA ARG A 52 -3.08 -7.03 -14.44
C ARG A 52 -3.11 -8.44 -15.00
N ASN A 53 -1.96 -9.09 -15.16
CA ASN A 53 -1.91 -10.52 -15.37
C ASN A 53 -2.45 -11.11 -14.07
N ILE A 54 -3.77 -11.13 -13.93
CA ILE A 54 -4.46 -11.86 -12.89
C ILE A 54 -4.03 -13.29 -13.19
N PRO A 55 -3.23 -13.95 -12.33
CA PRO A 55 -2.97 -15.36 -12.53
C PRO A 55 -4.35 -15.99 -12.59
N SER A 56 -4.68 -16.60 -13.73
CA SER A 56 -5.93 -17.30 -13.90
C SER A 56 -6.00 -18.30 -12.76
N LYS A 57 -6.87 -18.02 -11.78
CA LYS A 57 -7.16 -18.94 -10.70
C LYS A 57 -7.52 -20.24 -11.41
N LYS A 58 -6.70 -21.29 -11.30
CA LYS A 58 -7.12 -22.62 -11.73
C LYS A 58 -8.35 -22.91 -10.87
N ILE A 59 -9.52 -22.73 -11.45
CA ILE A 59 -10.76 -23.21 -10.86
C ILE A 59 -10.63 -24.72 -10.98
N TYR A 60 -10.25 -25.38 -9.90
CA TYR A 60 -10.34 -26.82 -9.82
C TYR A 60 -11.82 -27.17 -9.82
N ASP A 61 -12.27 -27.76 -10.92
CA ASP A 61 -13.63 -28.26 -11.10
C ASP A 61 -13.70 -29.62 -10.39
N TYR A 62 -14.03 -29.60 -9.10
CA TYR A 62 -14.08 -30.81 -8.26
C TYR A 62 -15.18 -31.77 -8.71
N ASP A 63 -16.18 -31.30 -9.46
CA ASP A 63 -17.27 -32.13 -10.00
C ASP A 63 -16.80 -33.06 -11.14
N LYS A 64 -15.58 -32.85 -11.67
CA LYS A 64 -14.95 -33.73 -12.68
C LYS A 64 -13.93 -34.71 -12.08
N MET A 65 -13.83 -34.79 -10.76
CA MET A 65 -12.97 -35.77 -10.06
C MET A 65 -13.76 -36.97 -9.51
N THR A 66 -14.81 -37.40 -10.21
CA THR A 66 -15.51 -38.68 -9.99
C THR A 66 -15.54 -39.50 -11.26
#